data_AF-A0A7S0RLL0-F1
#
_entry.id   AF-A0A7S0RLL0-F1
#
_cell.length_a   1.000
_cell.length_b   1.000
_cell.length_c   1.000
_cell.angle_alpha   90.00
_cell.angle_beta   90.00
_cell.angle_gamma   90.00
#
_symmetry.space_group_name_H-M   'P 1'
#
loop_
_entity.id
_entity.type
_entity.pdbx_description
1 polymer ?
#
loop_
_entity_poly.entity_id
_entity_poly.type
_entity_poly.pdbx_seq_one_letter_code
_entity_poly.pdbx_strand_id
1 'polypeptide(L)'
;VILVQTPPRVSVLDGLVEGLGSVAVGEARESSTSSRSSVPSLSTGPLPPTSLPSYAWDPDATVPLPCRLTYYCANVLRVSVSHTFSDKLARYYRVIPAAAYLEHFASDRVHQRGSDGAFVHAPPEWPTIVNRAGSTSTIAHYWDLAPPKTPWHLQDAASPWGRVMDEHAFLDFFHVPRTQSQA
;
A
#
# COMPACT_ATOMS: atom_id res chain seq x y z
N VAL A 1 0.97 -0.77 9.09
CA VAL A 1 -0.06 -1.09 8.07
C VAL A 1 -1.08 0.04 8.13
N ILE A 2 -1.40 0.69 7.01
CA ILE A 2 -2.44 1.71 6.95
C ILE A 2 -3.58 1.15 6.12
N LEU A 3 -4.83 1.25 6.59
CA LEU A 3 -5.99 0.90 5.78
C LEU A 3 -6.49 2.15 5.06
N VAL A 4 -6.53 2.11 3.73
CA VAL A 4 -7.07 3.18 2.90
C VAL A 4 -8.45 2.75 2.42
N GLN A 5 -9.49 3.39 2.94
CA GLN A 5 -10.85 3.20 2.44
C GLN A 5 -11.07 4.12 1.24
N THR A 6 -11.37 3.52 0.09
CA THR A 6 -11.79 4.24 -1.11
C THR A 6 -13.30 4.22 -1.25
N PRO A 7 -13.90 5.21 -1.93
CA PRO A 7 -15.32 5.15 -2.25
C PRO A 7 -15.65 3.92 -3.11
N PRO A 8 -16.84 3.34 -2.95
CA PRO A 8 -17.27 2.25 -3.82
C PRO A 8 -17.25 2.70 -5.28
N ARG A 9 -16.61 1.89 -6.14
CA ARG A 9 -16.73 2.04 -7.59
C ARG A 9 -17.96 1.27 -8.04
N VAL A 10 -18.92 1.95 -8.64
CA VAL A 10 -20.06 1.30 -9.31
C VAL A 10 -19.59 0.90 -10.70
N SER A 11 -19.41 -0.40 -10.96
CA SER A 11 -19.27 -0.89 -12.33
C SER A 11 -20.64 -0.85 -13.00
N VAL A 12 -20.78 -0.04 -14.06
CA VAL A 12 -22.01 0.08 -14.85
C VAL A 12 -22.33 -1.22 -15.60
N LEU A 13 -21.36 -2.14 -15.73
CA LEU A 13 -21.53 -3.39 -16.47
C LEU A 13 -22.11 -4.54 -15.63
N ASP A 14 -21.87 -4.59 -14.32
CA ASP A 14 -22.18 -5.79 -13.52
C ASP A 14 -22.95 -5.54 -12.21
N GLY A 15 -23.30 -4.29 -11.87
CA GLY A 15 -24.04 -3.99 -10.63
C GLY A 15 -23.31 -4.32 -9.33
N LEU A 16 -22.04 -4.76 -9.40
CA LEU A 16 -21.16 -5.02 -8.28
C LEU A 16 -20.62 -3.69 -7.72
N VAL A 17 -20.89 -3.46 -6.43
CA VAL A 17 -20.35 -2.35 -5.65
C VAL A 17 -19.02 -2.82 -5.06
N GLU A 18 -17.90 -2.47 -5.69
CA GLU A 18 -16.58 -2.78 -5.15
C GLU A 18 -16.07 -1.60 -4.29
N GLY A 19 -16.24 -1.73 -2.98
CA GLY A 19 -15.58 -0.88 -1.99
C GLY A 19 -14.22 -1.49 -1.63
N LEU A 20 -13.20 -1.28 -2.46
CA LEU A 20 -11.88 -1.84 -2.19
C LEU A 20 -11.15 -0.96 -1.17
N GLY A 21 -11.29 -1.32 0.11
CA GLY A 21 -10.28 -0.98 1.11
C GLY A 21 -8.93 -1.50 0.63
N SER A 22 -7.87 -0.72 0.75
CA SER A 22 -6.51 -1.12 0.40
C SER A 22 -5.60 -1.04 1.60
N VAL A 23 -4.79 -2.08 1.84
CA VAL A 23 -3.70 -2.02 2.79
C VAL A 23 -2.52 -1.33 2.10
N ALA A 24 -2.04 -0.23 2.67
CA ALA A 24 -0.77 0.39 2.31
C ALA A 24 0.28 0.01 3.38
N VAL A 25 1.36 -0.66 2.95
CA VAL A 25 2.56 -0.86 3.77
C VAL A 25 3.67 -0.03 3.14
N GLY A 26 4.19 0.94 3.88
CA GLY A 26 5.30 1.78 3.44
C GLY A 26 6.54 1.57 4.29
N GLU A 27 7.69 1.37 3.65
CA GLU A 27 9.03 1.39 4.23
C GLU A 27 10.00 1.94 3.17
N ALA A 28 11.10 2.58 3.59
CA ALA A 28 12.11 3.11 2.68
C ALA A 28 13.19 2.04 2.40
N ARG A 29 13.52 1.79 1.11
CA ARG A 29 14.62 0.86 0.72
C ARG A 29 15.30 1.29 -0.59
N GLU A 30 16.60 0.98 -0.68
CA GLU A 30 17.52 1.32 -1.78
C GLU A 30 17.18 0.63 -3.11
N SER A 31 17.42 1.30 -4.26
CA SER A 31 17.57 0.61 -5.55
C SER A 31 18.68 1.14 -6.44
N SER A 32 19.28 0.21 -7.19
CA SER A 32 20.14 0.43 -8.35
C SER A 32 19.40 0.04 -9.64
N THR A 33 19.45 0.89 -10.66
CA THR A 33 18.69 0.78 -11.91
C THR A 33 19.49 0.20 -13.10
N SER A 34 18.82 -0.46 -14.06
CA SER A 34 19.16 -0.34 -15.49
C SER A 34 17.97 -0.62 -16.43
N SER A 35 17.88 0.21 -17.48
CA SER A 35 16.89 0.37 -18.58
C SER A 35 16.73 -0.87 -19.51
N ARG A 36 15.75 -1.07 -20.42
CA ARG A 36 14.85 -0.27 -21.30
C ARG A 36 13.82 -1.28 -21.92
N SER A 37 12.57 -0.96 -22.26
CA SER A 37 12.06 -0.70 -23.64
C SER A 37 10.56 -1.04 -23.71
N SER A 38 9.77 -0.29 -24.49
CA SER A 38 8.29 -0.33 -24.56
C SER A 38 7.72 -1.28 -25.63
N VAL A 39 6.48 -1.74 -25.40
CA VAL A 39 5.55 -2.33 -26.38
C VAL A 39 4.13 -1.76 -26.12
N PRO A 40 3.27 -1.61 -27.15
CA PRO A 40 1.96 -0.99 -26.99
C PRO A 40 0.91 -2.00 -26.51
N SER A 41 0.03 -1.57 -25.61
CA SER A 41 -1.07 -2.35 -25.04
C SER A 41 -2.43 -1.71 -25.38
N LEU A 42 -3.44 -2.54 -25.65
CA LEU A 42 -4.83 -2.11 -25.87
C LEU A 42 -5.42 -1.49 -24.59
N SER A 43 -5.91 -0.27 -24.74
CA SER A 43 -6.49 0.56 -23.68
C SER A 43 -7.86 0.05 -23.24
N THR A 44 -7.94 -0.53 -22.04
CA THR A 44 -9.16 -0.42 -21.19
C THR A 44 -9.06 0.91 -20.46
N GLY A 45 -9.85 1.90 -20.88
CA GLY A 45 -9.77 3.26 -20.35
C GLY A 45 -10.11 3.33 -18.84
N PRO A 46 -9.54 4.29 -18.10
CA PRO A 46 -9.82 4.44 -16.68
C PRO A 46 -11.29 4.86 -16.47
N LEU A 47 -11.98 4.15 -15.57
CA LEU A 47 -13.31 4.56 -15.08
C LEU A 47 -13.22 5.96 -14.45
N PRO A 48 -14.28 6.79 -14.54
CA PRO A 48 -14.27 8.14 -13.99
C PRO A 48 -13.98 8.10 -12.47
N PRO A 49 -13.19 9.04 -11.95
CA PRO A 49 -12.92 9.10 -10.52
C PRO A 49 -14.23 9.29 -9.77
N THR A 50 -14.46 8.45 -8.76
CA THR A 50 -15.51 8.71 -7.77
C THR A 50 -15.16 10.05 -7.09
N SER A 51 -16.06 11.04 -7.13
CA SER A 51 -15.85 12.37 -6.54
C SER A 51 -15.76 12.37 -5.00
N LEU A 52 -15.93 11.21 -4.38
CA LEU A 52 -15.86 11.04 -2.94
C LEU A 52 -14.40 10.91 -2.47
N PRO A 53 -14.07 11.44 -1.28
CA PRO A 53 -12.72 11.37 -0.74
C PRO A 53 -12.36 9.97 -0.21
N SER A 54 -11.09 9.61 -0.30
CA SER A 54 -10.50 8.45 0.38
C SER A 54 -10.08 8.80 1.81
N TYR A 55 -10.06 7.80 2.69
CA TYR A 55 -9.69 7.94 4.11
C TYR A 55 -8.62 6.95 4.51
N ALA A 56 -7.67 7.41 5.33
CA ALA A 56 -6.66 6.58 5.97
C ALA A 56 -7.09 6.22 7.40
N TRP A 57 -6.88 4.96 7.76
CA TRP A 57 -7.00 4.43 9.10
C TRP A 57 -5.63 3.95 9.54
N ASP A 58 -5.06 4.69 10.49
CA ASP A 58 -3.77 4.40 11.09
C ASP A 58 -3.93 4.57 12.62
N PRO A 59 -4.00 3.47 13.38
CA PRO A 59 -4.19 3.53 14.84
C PRO A 59 -3.00 4.15 15.57
N ASP A 60 -1.83 4.24 14.93
CA ASP A 60 -0.61 4.76 15.53
C ASP A 60 -0.42 6.27 15.23
N ALA A 61 -1.25 6.86 14.36
CA ALA A 61 -1.14 8.27 14.00
C ALA A 61 -1.81 9.19 15.03
N THR A 62 -1.24 10.38 15.25
CA THR A 62 -1.79 11.41 16.16
C THR A 62 -2.88 12.27 15.51
N VAL A 63 -3.44 11.83 14.38
CA VAL A 63 -4.52 12.51 13.64
C VAL A 63 -5.87 11.83 13.91
N PRO A 64 -7.02 12.47 13.63
CA PRO A 64 -8.32 11.83 13.80
C PRO A 64 -8.44 10.51 13.02
N LEU A 65 -9.14 9.54 13.60
CA LEU A 65 -9.40 8.22 12.98
C LEU A 65 -10.89 8.09 12.62
N PRO A 66 -11.27 7.94 11.33
CA PRO A 66 -10.42 8.02 10.15
C PRO A 66 -9.97 9.44 9.77
N CYS A 67 -8.85 9.53 9.06
CA CYS A 67 -8.30 10.77 8.54
C CYS A 67 -8.53 10.88 7.03
N ARG A 68 -8.87 12.05 6.49
CA ARG A 68 -8.87 12.25 5.02
C ARG A 68 -7.49 11.94 4.47
N LEU A 69 -7.41 11.12 3.41
CA LEU A 69 -6.14 10.66 2.87
C LEU A 69 -5.24 11.82 2.41
N THR A 70 -5.82 12.87 1.83
CA THR A 70 -5.08 14.08 1.44
C THR A 70 -4.41 14.75 2.64
N TYR A 71 -5.10 14.88 3.76
CA TYR A 71 -4.55 15.42 5.01
C TYR A 71 -3.48 14.47 5.59
N TYR A 72 -3.73 13.16 5.57
CA TYR A 72 -2.79 12.16 6.05
C TYR A 72 -1.48 12.20 5.26
N CYS A 73 -1.55 12.25 3.92
CA CYS A 73 -0.37 12.36 3.07
C CYS A 73 0.43 13.65 3.35
N ALA A 74 -0.25 14.78 3.52
CA ALA A 74 0.41 16.06 3.77
C ALA A 74 1.05 16.14 5.17
N ASN A 75 0.37 15.66 6.22
CA ASN A 75 0.77 15.92 7.60
C ASN A 75 1.46 14.73 8.28
N VAL A 76 1.07 13.49 7.94
CA VAL A 76 1.65 12.27 8.52
C VAL A 76 2.79 11.76 7.65
N LEU A 77 2.54 11.54 6.35
CA LEU A 77 3.57 11.08 5.40
C LEU A 77 4.51 12.18 4.93
N ARG A 78 4.12 13.45 5.12
CA ARG A 78 4.89 14.65 4.76
C ARG A 78 5.37 14.64 3.30
N VAL A 79 4.48 14.23 2.38
CA VAL A 79 4.81 14.09 0.95
C VAL A 79 5.25 15.39 0.29
N SER A 80 4.86 16.55 0.83
CA SER A 80 5.25 17.86 0.28
C SER A 80 6.74 18.17 0.42
N VAL A 81 7.43 17.59 1.41
CA VAL A 81 8.86 17.80 1.67
C VAL A 81 9.69 16.57 1.33
N SER A 82 9.08 15.54 0.71
CA SER A 82 9.75 14.27 0.42
C SER A 82 10.95 14.41 -0.52
N HIS A 83 10.88 15.34 -1.44
CA HIS A 83 11.94 15.71 -2.37
C HIS A 83 13.22 16.20 -1.68
N THR A 84 13.15 16.57 -0.40
CA THR A 84 14.33 16.96 0.41
C THR A 84 15.04 15.76 1.04
N PHE A 85 14.43 14.59 1.02
CA PHE A 85 15.02 13.37 1.57
C PHE A 85 16.04 12.80 0.58
N SER A 86 17.13 12.24 1.10
CA SER A 86 18.08 11.48 0.27
C SER A 86 17.39 10.31 -0.40
N ASP A 87 17.89 9.85 -1.56
CA ASP A 87 17.35 8.66 -2.26
C ASP A 87 17.25 7.41 -1.37
N LYS A 88 18.09 7.30 -0.33
CA LYS A 88 18.05 6.23 0.68
C LYS A 88 16.77 6.21 1.54
N LEU A 89 16.07 7.32 1.56
CA LEU A 89 14.82 7.54 2.30
C LEU A 89 13.63 7.64 1.34
N ALA A 90 13.82 7.30 0.05
CA ALA A 90 12.73 7.18 -0.89
C ALA A 90 11.71 6.15 -0.39
N ARG A 91 10.43 6.52 -0.40
CA ARG A 91 9.35 5.67 0.08
C ARG A 91 8.72 4.89 -1.04
N TYR A 92 8.49 3.62 -0.77
CA TYR A 92 7.66 2.75 -1.58
C TYR A 92 6.46 2.30 -0.78
N TYR A 93 5.35 2.08 -1.46
CA TYR A 93 4.08 1.70 -0.89
C TYR A 93 3.60 0.43 -1.58
N ARG A 94 3.36 -0.62 -0.81
CA ARG A 94 2.64 -1.79 -1.29
C ARG A 94 1.15 -1.59 -1.06
N VAL A 95 0.37 -1.53 -2.14
CA VAL A 95 -1.08 -1.37 -2.14
C VAL A 95 -1.73 -2.72 -2.45
N ILE A 96 -2.49 -3.25 -1.48
CA ILE A 96 -3.11 -4.58 -1.55
C ILE A 96 -4.61 -4.45 -1.34
N PRO A 97 -5.47 -5.02 -2.21
CA PRO A 97 -6.89 -5.13 -1.93
C PRO A 97 -7.14 -5.82 -0.58
N ALA A 98 -8.03 -5.28 0.25
CA ALA A 98 -8.30 -5.81 1.59
C ALA A 98 -8.73 -7.28 1.56
N ALA A 99 -9.52 -7.69 0.57
CA ALA A 99 -9.92 -9.08 0.40
C ALA A 99 -8.71 -10.01 0.19
N ALA A 100 -7.77 -9.63 -0.68
CA ALA A 100 -6.54 -10.38 -0.90
C ALA A 100 -5.65 -10.41 0.35
N TYR A 101 -5.56 -9.29 1.09
CA TYR A 101 -4.84 -9.26 2.36
C TYR A 101 -5.42 -10.25 3.37
N LEU A 102 -6.75 -10.24 3.58
CA LEU A 102 -7.43 -11.16 4.50
C LEU A 102 -7.30 -12.63 4.08
N GLU A 103 -7.25 -12.90 2.78
CA GLU A 103 -7.14 -14.27 2.27
C GLU A 103 -5.71 -14.84 2.37
N HIS A 104 -4.69 -14.01 2.13
CA HIS A 104 -3.31 -14.47 1.93
C HIS A 104 -2.34 -14.15 3.07
N PHE A 105 -2.68 -13.20 3.97
CA PHE A 105 -1.80 -12.81 5.07
C PHE A 105 -1.70 -13.91 6.12
N ALA A 106 -0.47 -14.24 6.52
CA ALA A 106 -0.17 -15.15 7.61
C ALA A 106 1.07 -14.67 8.38
N SER A 107 1.04 -14.83 9.69
CA SER A 107 2.18 -14.55 10.55
C SER A 107 2.20 -15.43 11.80
N ASP A 108 3.29 -16.19 11.92
CA ASP A 108 3.69 -16.96 13.10
C ASP A 108 4.34 -16.10 14.20
N ARG A 109 4.49 -14.78 13.94
CA ARG A 109 5.12 -13.78 14.82
C ARG A 109 6.59 -14.06 15.16
N VAL A 110 7.27 -14.99 14.47
CA VAL A 110 8.68 -15.30 14.76
C VAL A 110 9.58 -14.08 14.57
N HIS A 111 9.24 -13.22 13.62
CA HIS A 111 9.93 -11.95 13.38
C HIS A 111 9.86 -10.95 14.56
N GLN A 112 8.96 -11.16 15.53
CA GLN A 112 8.83 -10.32 16.73
C GLN A 112 9.68 -10.85 17.90
N ARG A 113 10.45 -11.92 17.67
CA ARG A 113 11.35 -12.49 18.69
C ARG A 113 12.75 -11.91 18.58
N GLY A 114 13.36 -11.65 19.72
CA GLY A 114 14.76 -11.24 19.84
C GLY A 114 15.72 -12.41 19.58
N SER A 115 17.02 -12.11 19.64
CA SER A 115 18.09 -13.11 19.47
C SER A 115 18.08 -14.20 20.56
N ASP A 116 17.49 -13.93 21.71
CA ASP A 116 17.26 -14.86 22.82
C ASP A 116 16.01 -15.73 22.65
N GLY A 117 15.22 -15.51 21.59
CA GLY A 117 13.97 -16.20 21.32
C GLY A 117 12.76 -15.67 22.09
N ALA A 118 12.93 -14.68 22.97
CA ALA A 118 11.83 -14.02 23.67
C ALA A 118 11.14 -12.99 22.77
N PHE A 119 9.85 -12.73 22.99
CA PHE A 119 9.15 -11.68 22.25
C PHE A 119 9.61 -10.29 22.72
N VAL A 120 9.94 -9.41 21.76
CA VAL A 120 10.38 -8.02 22.05
C VAL A 120 9.24 -7.20 22.66
N HIS A 121 8.00 -7.47 22.25
CA HIS A 121 6.78 -6.92 22.83
C HIS A 121 5.80 -8.05 23.11
N ALA A 122 4.96 -7.90 24.14
CA ALA A 122 3.93 -8.88 24.45
C ALA A 122 3.07 -9.13 23.20
N PRO A 123 3.03 -10.37 22.68
CA PRO A 123 2.24 -10.66 21.50
C PRO A 123 0.75 -10.58 21.87
N PRO A 124 -0.13 -10.27 20.90
CA PRO A 124 -1.56 -10.28 21.15
C PRO A 124 -2.06 -11.65 21.64
N GLU A 125 -3.07 -11.66 22.51
CA GLU A 125 -3.62 -12.90 23.11
C GLU A 125 -4.35 -13.81 22.12
N TRP A 126 -4.79 -13.28 20.99
CA TRP A 126 -5.45 -14.07 19.94
C TRP A 126 -4.44 -14.99 19.21
N PRO A 127 -4.88 -16.14 18.67
CA PRO A 127 -4.01 -17.08 17.95
C PRO A 127 -3.30 -16.47 16.74
N THR A 128 -2.15 -16.99 16.34
CA THR A 128 -1.46 -16.55 15.11
C THR A 128 -2.38 -16.61 13.89
N ILE A 129 -2.26 -15.64 12.99
CA ILE A 129 -3.05 -15.62 11.76
C ILE A 129 -2.44 -16.63 10.78
N VAL A 130 -3.24 -17.62 10.40
CA VAL A 130 -2.95 -18.60 9.34
C VAL A 130 -3.80 -18.23 8.14
N ASN A 131 -3.22 -18.23 6.95
CA ASN A 131 -3.97 -17.86 5.75
C ASN A 131 -4.90 -18.98 5.28
N ARG A 132 -5.74 -18.71 4.27
CA ARG A 132 -6.72 -19.67 3.75
C ARG A 132 -6.11 -20.97 3.23
N ALA A 133 -4.87 -20.91 2.74
CA ALA A 133 -4.12 -22.05 2.23
C ALA A 133 -3.38 -22.86 3.32
N GLY A 134 -3.50 -22.45 4.59
CA GLY A 134 -2.83 -23.12 5.72
C GLY A 134 -1.38 -22.68 5.95
N SER A 135 -0.88 -21.67 5.23
CA SER A 135 0.46 -21.12 5.50
C SER A 135 0.46 -20.34 6.81
N THR A 136 1.53 -20.50 7.59
CA THR A 136 1.75 -19.81 8.86
C THR A 136 2.61 -18.57 8.73
N SER A 137 3.31 -18.38 7.60
CA SER A 137 4.24 -17.26 7.42
C SER A 137 4.27 -16.79 5.97
N THR A 138 3.68 -15.63 5.71
CA THR A 138 3.76 -14.92 4.42
C THR A 138 4.22 -13.48 4.56
N ILE A 139 4.51 -13.03 5.79
CA ILE A 139 4.81 -11.63 6.11
C ILE A 139 5.96 -11.03 5.30
N ALA A 140 6.96 -11.82 4.92
CA ALA A 140 8.09 -11.36 4.11
C ALA A 140 7.66 -10.77 2.76
N HIS A 141 6.60 -11.30 2.13
CA HIS A 141 6.07 -10.75 0.87
C HIS A 141 5.48 -9.35 1.04
N TYR A 142 5.03 -9.01 2.24
CA TYR A 142 4.43 -7.70 2.54
C TYR A 142 5.49 -6.64 2.84
N TRP A 143 6.66 -7.04 3.35
CA TRP A 143 7.80 -6.17 3.62
C TRP A 143 8.76 -6.00 2.45
N ASP A 144 8.71 -6.92 1.48
CA ASP A 144 9.49 -6.78 0.27
C ASP A 144 8.95 -5.59 -0.56
N LEU A 145 9.61 -4.45 -0.42
CA LEU A 145 9.34 -3.22 -1.17
C LEU A 145 10.45 -2.94 -2.17
N ALA A 146 11.10 -4.00 -2.70
CA ALA A 146 12.09 -3.84 -3.76
C ALA A 146 11.53 -2.95 -4.88
N PRO A 147 12.29 -1.94 -5.33
CA PRO A 147 11.77 -1.01 -6.30
C PRO A 147 11.28 -1.72 -7.56
N PRO A 148 10.05 -1.41 -8.00
CA PRO A 148 9.38 -2.23 -8.97
C PRO A 148 10.09 -2.14 -10.31
N LYS A 149 10.39 -3.30 -10.90
CA LYS A 149 11.02 -3.39 -12.24
C LYS A 149 10.08 -2.89 -13.35
N THR A 150 8.77 -2.88 -13.09
CA THR A 150 7.74 -2.46 -14.02
C THR A 150 6.83 -1.40 -13.40
N PRO A 151 6.34 -0.42 -14.19
CA PRO A 151 5.35 0.55 -13.73
C PRO A 151 4.13 -0.12 -13.09
N TRP A 152 3.53 0.55 -12.09
CA TRP A 152 2.44 -0.01 -11.29
C TRP A 152 1.22 -0.46 -12.11
N HIS A 153 0.93 0.18 -13.25
CA HIS A 153 -0.20 -0.18 -14.11
C HIS A 153 0.05 -1.44 -14.95
N LEU A 154 1.31 -1.90 -15.04
CA LEU A 154 1.71 -3.16 -15.70
C LEU A 154 1.96 -4.30 -14.72
N GLN A 155 1.92 -4.04 -13.41
CA GLN A 155 1.99 -5.09 -12.41
C GLN A 155 0.68 -5.87 -12.38
N ASP A 156 0.77 -7.17 -12.11
CA ASP A 156 -0.39 -8.05 -12.06
C ASP A 156 -1.39 -7.58 -10.99
N ALA A 157 -2.60 -7.23 -11.45
CA ALA A 157 -3.70 -6.83 -10.58
C ALA A 157 -4.19 -7.98 -9.69
N ALA A 158 -4.03 -9.22 -10.15
CA ALA A 158 -4.45 -10.43 -9.45
C ALA A 158 -3.39 -10.96 -8.48
N SER A 159 -2.22 -10.32 -8.39
CA SER A 159 -1.19 -10.67 -7.42
C SER A 159 -1.77 -10.64 -6.00
N PRO A 160 -1.65 -11.73 -5.22
CA PRO A 160 -2.14 -11.78 -3.83
C PRO A 160 -1.40 -10.81 -2.91
N TRP A 161 -0.23 -10.34 -3.35
CA TRP A 161 0.62 -9.40 -2.63
C TRP A 161 0.37 -7.95 -3.03
N GLY A 162 -0.56 -7.69 -3.96
CA GLY A 162 -0.82 -6.36 -4.48
C GLY A 162 0.33 -5.79 -5.32
N ARG A 163 0.39 -4.46 -5.39
CA ARG A 163 1.32 -3.69 -6.23
C ARG A 163 2.26 -2.85 -5.40
N VAL A 164 3.52 -2.73 -5.81
CA VAL A 164 4.49 -1.80 -5.21
C VAL A 164 4.57 -0.54 -6.05
N MET A 165 4.45 0.61 -5.40
CA MET A 165 4.40 1.93 -6.00
C MET A 165 5.45 2.82 -5.35
N ASP A 166 6.12 3.67 -6.12
CA ASP A 166 6.79 4.83 -5.53
C ASP A 166 5.75 5.85 -5.01
N GLU A 167 6.22 6.89 -4.33
CA GLU A 167 5.33 7.93 -3.80
C GLU A 167 4.48 8.61 -4.86
N HIS A 168 5.03 8.90 -6.03
CA HIS A 168 4.28 9.58 -7.10
C HIS A 168 3.14 8.70 -7.62
N ALA A 169 3.45 7.43 -7.89
CA ALA A 169 2.48 6.43 -8.29
C ALA A 169 1.39 6.22 -7.24
N PHE A 170 1.75 6.19 -5.95
CA PHE A 170 0.79 6.07 -4.85
C PHE A 170 -0.17 7.25 -4.79
N LEU A 171 0.33 8.48 -4.89
CA LEU A 171 -0.50 9.68 -4.88
C LEU A 171 -1.43 9.74 -6.10
N ASP A 172 -0.93 9.40 -7.28
CA ASP A 172 -1.72 9.35 -8.51
C ASP A 172 -2.82 8.28 -8.42
N PHE A 173 -2.50 7.09 -7.89
CA PHE A 173 -3.44 5.98 -7.74
C PHE A 173 -4.64 6.34 -6.86
N PHE A 174 -4.40 7.08 -5.78
CA PHE A 174 -5.45 7.54 -4.86
C PHE A 174 -5.99 8.94 -5.17
N HIS A 175 -5.59 9.53 -6.30
CA HIS A 175 -5.97 10.88 -6.71
C HIS A 175 -5.70 11.96 -5.63
N VAL A 176 -4.60 11.81 -4.88
CA VAL A 176 -4.15 12.81 -3.92
C VAL A 176 -3.47 13.95 -4.69
N PRO A 177 -3.96 15.19 -4.60
CA PRO A 177 -3.35 16.31 -5.31
C PRO A 177 -1.90 16.49 -4.87
N ARG A 178 -1.00 16.64 -5.85
CA ARG A 178 0.36 17.07 -5.58
C ARG A 178 0.28 18.52 -5.15
N THR A 179 0.64 18.84 -3.91
CA THR A 179 0.84 20.23 -3.52
C THR A 179 1.94 20.79 -4.42
N GLN A 180 1.58 21.68 -5.34
CA GLN A 180 2.59 22.49 -6.02
C GLN A 180 3.34 23.23 -4.91
N SER A 181 4.66 23.05 -4.86
CA SER A 181 5.51 23.97 -4.12
C SER A 181 5.15 25.37 -4.61
N GLN A 182 4.59 26.22 -3.75
CA GLN A 182 4.71 27.65 -3.98
C GLN A 182 6.21 27.93 -3.91
N ALA A 183 6.81 28.10 -5.09
CA ALA A 183 8.10 28.75 -5.25
C ALA A 183 7.88 30.26 -5.18
#